data_AF-B0X3D7-F1
#
_entry.id   AF-B0X3D7-F1
#
_cell.length_a   1.000
_cell.length_b   1.000
_cell.length_c   1.000
_cell.angle_alpha   90.00
_cell.angle_beta   90.00
_cell.angle_gamma   90.00
#
_symmetry.space_group_name_H-M   'P 1'
#
loop_
_entity.id
_entity.type
_entity.pdbx_description
1 polymer ?
#
loop_
_entity_poly.entity_id
_entity_poly.type
_entity_poly.pdbx_seq_one_letter_code
_entity_poly.pdbx_strand_id
1 'polypeptide(L)'
;MVTLYHFELPQVLQDVGGWQNSVIVERFRDFADVVFERLGDRVKHWITFNEPAYFCESEVIMLVEFEPGVSNYICGHHLLQAHAEVVRLYRDSYKPIQQGSIGISLASMWYQPRSDSLDDLEASQWAMQFNLGWFAHPIFSTNGDYPQIMKDRVGSRLPKFSNEEIASIRGSADFFGLNFYSAKLVSKNPDKNPANPPSFDHDTGVLTSVDPSWVATESWILVVPSGMRSILNWIRLEYGNPPLWITENGVGTKLGTVDDQRVDFHN
;
A
#
# COMPACT_ATOMS: atom_id res chain seq x y z
N MET A 1 10.92 -11.27 -11.76
CA MET A 1 10.49 -10.54 -10.56
C MET A 1 9.70 -11.50 -9.71
N VAL A 2 9.86 -11.47 -8.39
CA VAL A 2 9.13 -12.33 -7.45
C VAL A 2 8.62 -11.49 -6.28
N THR A 3 7.35 -11.67 -5.94
CA THR A 3 6.75 -11.14 -4.72
C THR A 3 6.83 -12.20 -3.63
N LEU A 4 7.36 -11.84 -2.46
CA LEU A 4 7.54 -12.75 -1.33
C LEU A 4 6.23 -13.01 -0.60
N TYR A 5 5.38 -11.99 -0.46
CA TYR A 5 4.07 -12.10 0.19
C TYR A 5 2.99 -11.40 -0.63
N HIS A 6 1.98 -12.16 -1.04
CA HIS A 6 0.81 -11.71 -1.77
C HIS A 6 -0.47 -12.27 -1.11
N PHE A 7 -0.54 -12.09 0.22
CA PHE A 7 -1.65 -12.48 1.10
C PHE A 7 -1.69 -13.95 1.52
N GLU A 8 -0.70 -14.76 1.16
CA GLU A 8 -0.69 -16.20 1.44
C GLU A 8 -0.05 -16.55 2.79
N LEU A 9 -0.52 -15.93 3.87
CA LEU A 9 0.00 -16.25 5.22
C LEU A 9 -0.28 -17.72 5.57
N PRO A 10 0.74 -18.51 6.01
CA PRO A 10 0.51 -19.86 6.51
C PRO A 10 -0.47 -19.87 7.69
N GLN A 11 -1.47 -20.75 7.65
CA GLN A 11 -2.52 -20.83 8.67
C GLN A 11 -1.95 -21.01 10.10
N VAL A 12 -0.85 -21.76 10.25
CA VAL A 12 -0.22 -21.95 11.56
C VAL A 12 0.32 -20.66 12.20
N LEU A 13 0.66 -19.65 11.38
CA LEU A 13 1.03 -18.32 11.85
C LEU A 13 -0.20 -17.44 12.09
N GLN A 14 -1.23 -17.64 11.27
CA GLN A 14 -2.53 -16.99 11.45
C GLN A 14 -3.19 -17.39 12.78
N ASP A 15 -3.16 -18.68 13.13
CA ASP A 15 -3.74 -19.24 14.37
C ASP A 15 -3.11 -18.66 15.64
N VAL A 16 -1.90 -18.08 15.56
CA VAL A 16 -1.23 -17.40 16.67
C VAL A 16 -1.33 -15.87 16.60
N GLY A 17 -2.21 -15.34 15.75
CA GLY A 17 -2.53 -13.90 15.63
C GLY A 17 -2.04 -13.23 14.35
N GLY A 18 -1.36 -13.96 13.46
CA GLY A 18 -0.94 -13.47 12.14
C GLY A 18 -0.20 -12.14 12.20
N TRP A 19 -0.60 -11.19 11.35
CA TRP A 19 0.03 -9.87 11.30
C TRP A 19 -0.29 -8.94 12.48
N GLN A 20 -1.17 -9.35 13.40
CA GLN A 20 -1.34 -8.63 14.67
C GLN A 20 -0.33 -9.07 15.73
N ASN A 21 0.43 -10.15 15.50
CA ASN A 21 1.43 -10.66 16.43
C ASN A 21 2.85 -10.32 15.94
N SER A 22 3.64 -9.62 16.75
CA SER A 22 4.99 -9.16 16.39
C SER A 22 5.97 -10.28 16.04
N VAL A 23 5.73 -11.53 16.48
CA VAL A 23 6.53 -12.71 16.09
C VAL A 23 6.57 -12.88 14.56
N ILE A 24 5.56 -12.40 13.84
CA ILE A 24 5.49 -12.50 12.38
C ILE A 24 6.65 -11.82 11.67
N VAL A 25 7.22 -10.76 12.26
CA VAL A 25 8.32 -9.99 11.68
C VAL A 25 9.55 -10.87 11.50
N GLU A 26 9.92 -11.61 12.55
CA GLU A 26 11.05 -12.55 12.50
C GLU A 26 10.74 -13.73 11.56
N ARG A 27 9.51 -14.29 11.62
CA ARG A 27 9.14 -15.43 10.78
C ARG A 27 9.14 -15.10 9.29
N PHE A 28 8.71 -13.89 8.93
CA PHE A 28 8.78 -13.43 7.54
C PHE A 28 10.22 -13.21 7.08
N ARG A 29 11.08 -12.67 7.96
CA ARG A 29 12.53 -12.57 7.71
C ARG A 29 13.15 -13.95 7.44
N ASP A 30 12.86 -14.96 8.28
CA ASP A 30 13.38 -16.32 8.12
C ASP A 30 12.91 -16.96 6.82
N PHE A 31 11.64 -16.74 6.45
CA PHE A 31 11.11 -17.18 5.14
C PHE A 31 11.86 -16.52 3.98
N ALA A 32 12.05 -15.20 4.02
CA ALA A 32 12.75 -14.46 2.98
C ALA A 32 14.22 -14.92 2.84
N ASP A 33 14.88 -15.24 3.96
CA ASP A 33 16.25 -15.76 3.98
C ASP A 33 16.37 -17.04 3.14
N VAL A 34 15.47 -18.01 3.38
CA VAL A 34 15.41 -19.25 2.60
C VAL A 34 15.13 -18.95 1.13
N VAL A 35 14.19 -18.06 0.81
CA VAL A 35 13.85 -17.74 -0.59
C VAL A 35 15.03 -17.10 -1.31
N PHE A 36 15.73 -16.15 -0.68
CA PHE A 36 16.91 -15.50 -1.26
C PHE A 36 18.06 -16.49 -1.46
N GLU A 37 18.33 -17.36 -0.47
CA GLU A 37 19.35 -18.41 -0.57
C GLU A 37 19.10 -19.31 -1.77
N ARG A 38 17.85 -19.74 -1.97
CA ARG A 38 17.51 -20.78 -2.96
C ARG A 38 17.27 -20.26 -4.37
N LEU A 39 16.81 -19.02 -4.52
CA LEU A 39 16.35 -18.50 -5.82
C LEU A 39 17.12 -17.26 -6.30
N GLY A 40 17.88 -16.59 -5.43
CA GLY A 40 18.52 -15.32 -5.75
C GLY A 40 19.76 -15.42 -6.66
N ASP A 41 20.22 -16.62 -6.95
CA ASP A 41 21.15 -16.87 -8.06
C ASP A 41 20.56 -16.40 -9.40
N ARG A 42 19.24 -16.57 -9.59
CA ARG A 42 18.49 -16.25 -10.82
C ARG A 42 17.53 -15.07 -10.69
N VAL A 43 16.86 -14.93 -9.54
CA VAL A 43 15.91 -13.84 -9.32
C VAL A 43 16.67 -12.56 -8.96
N LYS A 44 16.44 -11.50 -9.74
CA LYS A 44 17.15 -10.20 -9.59
C LYS A 44 16.24 -9.06 -9.12
N HIS A 45 14.94 -9.29 -9.01
CA HIS A 45 13.99 -8.27 -8.63
C HIS A 45 12.98 -8.85 -7.65
N TRP A 46 13.00 -8.31 -6.44
CA TRP A 46 12.21 -8.77 -5.31
C TRP A 46 11.20 -7.71 -4.90
N ILE A 47 9.97 -8.15 -4.64
CA ILE A 47 8.95 -7.37 -3.96
C ILE A 47 8.73 -8.07 -2.61
N THR A 48 8.79 -7.32 -1.53
CA THR A 48 8.48 -7.85 -0.18
C THR A 48 7.00 -8.15 -0.05
N PHE A 49 6.17 -7.12 -0.13
CA PHE A 49 4.72 -7.20 0.02
C PHE A 49 4.00 -6.64 -1.21
N ASN A 50 2.91 -7.32 -1.60
CA ASN A 50 1.88 -6.74 -2.45
C ASN A 50 0.82 -6.06 -1.60
N GLU A 51 0.40 -4.86 -1.99
CA GLU A 51 -0.76 -4.11 -1.48
C GLU A 51 -1.01 -4.22 0.04
N PRO A 52 0.00 -3.86 0.86
CA PRO A 52 -0.09 -4.08 2.31
C PRO A 52 -1.22 -3.28 2.98
N ALA A 53 -1.59 -2.11 2.45
CA ALA A 53 -2.75 -1.34 2.93
C ALA A 53 -4.06 -2.09 2.71
N TYR A 54 -4.29 -2.59 1.49
CA TYR A 54 -5.48 -3.38 1.16
C TYR A 54 -5.58 -4.65 2.01
N PHE A 55 -4.46 -5.34 2.19
CA PHE A 55 -4.37 -6.51 3.08
C PHE A 55 -4.81 -6.19 4.51
N CYS A 56 -4.23 -5.14 5.11
CA CYS A 56 -4.49 -4.82 6.52
C CYS A 56 -5.88 -4.23 6.77
N GLU A 57 -6.51 -3.60 5.77
CA GLU A 57 -7.89 -3.11 5.89
C GLU A 57 -8.94 -4.20 5.72
N SER A 58 -8.61 -5.29 5.02
CA SER A 58 -9.56 -6.36 4.74
C SER A 58 -9.71 -7.33 5.91
N GLU A 59 -10.80 -7.19 6.66
CA GLU A 59 -11.19 -8.14 7.72
C GLU A 59 -11.27 -9.58 7.19
N VAL A 60 -11.79 -9.76 5.97
CA VAL A 60 -11.97 -11.07 5.33
C VAL A 60 -10.64 -11.72 4.96
N ILE A 61 -9.60 -10.94 4.67
CA ILE A 61 -8.27 -11.48 4.38
C ILE A 61 -7.49 -11.68 5.67
N MET A 62 -7.60 -10.75 6.61
CA MET A 62 -6.91 -10.81 7.90
C MET A 62 -7.35 -12.02 8.73
N LEU A 63 -8.63 -12.46 8.70
CA LEU A 63 -9.13 -13.69 9.34
C LEU A 63 -8.72 -13.90 10.82
N VAL A 64 -8.50 -12.81 11.55
CA VAL A 64 -8.21 -12.76 13.00
C VAL A 64 -9.37 -12.00 13.68
N GLU A 65 -9.43 -12.01 15.01
CA GLU A 65 -10.23 -11.01 15.73
C GLU A 65 -9.83 -9.61 15.26
N PHE A 66 -10.72 -8.95 14.53
CA PHE A 66 -10.44 -7.71 13.83
C PHE A 66 -11.21 -6.58 14.50
N GLU A 67 -10.48 -5.64 15.08
CA GLU A 67 -11.02 -4.39 15.60
C GLU A 67 -10.76 -3.28 14.57
N PRO A 68 -11.80 -2.78 13.87
CA PRO A 68 -11.64 -1.74 12.86
C PRO A 68 -10.98 -0.48 13.45
N GLY A 69 -10.00 0.07 12.72
CA GLY A 69 -9.24 1.23 13.19
C GLY A 69 -8.24 0.92 14.32
N VAL A 70 -7.98 -0.34 14.62
CA VAL A 70 -6.92 -0.78 15.56
C VAL A 70 -6.10 -1.89 14.92
N SER A 71 -6.73 -3.02 14.58
CA SER A 71 -6.06 -4.21 14.03
C SER A 71 -5.35 -3.91 12.70
N ASN A 72 -5.94 -3.08 11.85
CA ASN A 72 -5.34 -2.65 10.58
C ASN A 72 -4.03 -1.87 10.80
N TYR A 73 -3.97 -0.99 11.82
CA TYR A 73 -2.76 -0.21 12.10
C TYR A 73 -1.66 -1.05 12.76
N ILE A 74 -2.02 -2.02 13.61
CA ILE A 74 -1.07 -3.01 14.15
C ILE A 74 -0.48 -3.85 13.01
N CYS A 75 -1.34 -4.35 12.12
CA CYS A 75 -0.92 -5.08 10.92
C CYS A 75 0.07 -4.27 10.07
N GLY A 76 -0.28 -3.03 9.72
CA GLY A 76 0.59 -2.20 8.89
C GLY A 76 1.93 -1.88 9.55
N HIS A 77 1.95 -1.72 10.87
CA HIS A 77 3.17 -1.49 11.64
C HIS A 77 4.12 -2.71 11.57
N HIS A 78 3.61 -3.92 11.78
CA HIS A 78 4.42 -5.14 11.67
C HIS A 78 4.87 -5.40 10.22
N LEU A 79 4.04 -5.12 9.22
CA LEU A 79 4.44 -5.23 7.81
C LEU A 79 5.59 -4.28 7.47
N LEU A 80 5.58 -3.04 7.97
CA LEU A 80 6.67 -2.07 7.76
C LEU A 80 7.97 -2.50 8.45
N GLN A 81 7.89 -3.03 9.67
CA GLN A 81 9.05 -3.60 10.37
C GLN A 81 9.62 -4.80 9.61
N ALA A 82 8.76 -5.73 9.19
CA ALA A 82 9.13 -6.91 8.41
C ALA A 82 9.75 -6.54 7.06
N HIS A 83 9.21 -5.52 6.40
CA HIS A 83 9.75 -4.98 5.15
C HIS A 83 11.19 -4.51 5.35
N ALA A 84 11.43 -3.67 6.36
CA ALA A 84 12.76 -3.13 6.66
C ALA A 84 13.76 -4.25 7.00
N GLU A 85 13.36 -5.23 7.82
CA GLU A 85 14.20 -6.36 8.20
C GLU A 85 14.58 -7.26 7.01
N VAL A 86 13.64 -7.55 6.12
CA VAL A 86 13.89 -8.33 4.90
C VAL A 86 14.79 -7.58 3.93
N VAL A 87 14.59 -6.28 3.76
CA VAL A 87 15.43 -5.44 2.90
C VAL A 87 16.85 -5.36 3.45
N ARG A 88 16.99 -5.18 4.77
CA ARG A 88 18.30 -5.18 5.44
C ARG A 88 19.01 -6.52 5.25
N LEU A 89 18.32 -7.64 5.50
CA LEU A 89 18.84 -8.98 5.24
C LEU A 89 19.33 -9.12 3.79
N TYR A 90 18.51 -8.72 2.81
CA TYR A 90 18.89 -8.79 1.41
C TYR A 90 20.12 -7.94 1.09
N ARG A 91 20.16 -6.68 1.56
CA ARG A 91 21.26 -5.75 1.30
C ARG A 91 22.57 -6.21 1.92
N ASP A 92 22.53 -6.75 3.13
CA ASP A 92 23.73 -7.14 3.88
C ASP A 92 24.28 -8.49 3.41
N SER A 93 23.42 -9.47 3.19
CA SER A 93 23.84 -10.86 2.95
C SER A 93 23.83 -11.28 1.49
N TYR A 94 22.90 -10.76 0.68
CA TYR A 94 22.61 -11.31 -0.65
C TYR A 94 22.97 -10.37 -1.79
N LYS A 95 22.73 -9.06 -1.65
CA LYS A 95 22.97 -8.06 -2.69
C LYS A 95 24.42 -8.02 -3.19
N PRO A 96 25.48 -8.17 -2.34
CA PRO A 96 26.87 -8.19 -2.83
C PRO A 96 27.17 -9.32 -3.81
N ILE A 97 26.45 -10.44 -3.72
CA ILE A 97 26.68 -11.66 -4.51
C ILE A 97 25.65 -11.76 -5.65
N GLN A 98 24.39 -11.49 -5.34
CA GLN A 98 23.26 -11.70 -6.26
C GLN A 98 22.99 -10.49 -7.15
N GLN A 99 23.41 -9.28 -6.75
CA GLN A 99 23.32 -8.04 -7.51
C GLN A 99 21.91 -7.67 -8.00
N GLY A 100 20.86 -8.12 -7.31
CA GLY A 100 19.48 -7.73 -7.60
C GLY A 100 19.01 -6.48 -6.85
N SER A 101 17.75 -6.10 -7.07
CA SER A 101 17.04 -5.02 -6.39
C SER A 101 15.86 -5.55 -5.57
N ILE A 102 15.50 -4.81 -4.53
CA ILE A 102 14.36 -5.13 -3.66
C ILE A 102 13.47 -3.89 -3.44
N GLY A 103 12.16 -4.08 -3.46
CA GLY A 103 11.16 -3.03 -3.27
C GLY A 103 9.87 -3.55 -2.63
N ILE A 104 8.81 -2.79 -2.80
CA ILE A 104 7.46 -3.07 -2.31
C ILE A 104 6.44 -2.61 -3.35
N SER A 105 5.31 -3.32 -3.49
CA SER A 105 4.24 -2.95 -4.40
C SER A 105 3.08 -2.37 -3.61
N LEU A 106 2.76 -1.10 -3.85
CA LEU A 106 1.72 -0.37 -3.14
C LEU A 106 0.54 -0.13 -4.09
N ALA A 107 -0.65 -0.52 -3.66
CA ALA A 107 -1.88 -0.16 -4.35
C ALA A 107 -2.40 1.20 -3.88
N SER A 108 -2.89 1.99 -4.83
CA SER A 108 -3.76 3.12 -4.53
C SER A 108 -4.60 3.46 -5.74
N MET A 109 -5.75 4.04 -5.49
CA MET A 109 -6.49 4.79 -6.48
C MET A 109 -5.92 6.21 -6.60
N TRP A 110 -6.27 6.90 -7.68
CA TRP A 110 -6.15 8.36 -7.70
C TRP A 110 -7.37 8.98 -7.02
N TYR A 111 -7.14 9.78 -5.98
CA TYR A 111 -8.19 10.49 -5.27
C TYR A 111 -8.33 11.91 -5.82
N GLN A 112 -9.10 12.05 -6.89
CA GLN A 112 -9.36 13.32 -7.57
C GLN A 112 -10.21 14.24 -6.68
N PRO A 113 -9.79 15.48 -6.40
CA PRO A 113 -10.64 16.44 -5.70
C PRO A 113 -11.92 16.68 -6.51
N ARG A 114 -13.09 16.68 -5.83
CA ARG A 114 -14.40 16.86 -6.48
C ARG A 114 -14.57 18.24 -7.10
N SER A 115 -13.91 19.25 -6.55
CA SER A 115 -13.88 20.63 -7.05
C SER A 115 -12.54 21.29 -6.74
N ASP A 116 -12.33 22.51 -7.26
CA ASP A 116 -11.14 23.32 -6.95
C ASP A 116 -11.21 24.02 -5.58
N SER A 117 -12.17 23.66 -4.72
CA SER A 117 -12.25 24.19 -3.37
C SER A 117 -11.08 23.70 -2.51
N LEU A 118 -10.64 24.53 -1.56
CA LEU A 118 -9.55 24.16 -0.66
C LEU A 118 -9.87 22.91 0.17
N ASP A 119 -11.14 22.72 0.56
CA ASP A 119 -11.56 21.54 1.31
C ASP A 119 -11.46 20.24 0.50
N ASP A 120 -11.84 20.25 -0.78
CA ASP A 120 -11.72 19.06 -1.64
C ASP A 120 -10.25 18.77 -2.01
N LEU A 121 -9.43 19.80 -2.20
CA LEU A 121 -7.98 19.66 -2.41
C LEU A 121 -7.29 19.06 -1.17
N GLU A 122 -7.66 19.52 0.03
CA GLU A 122 -7.18 18.96 1.28
C GLU A 122 -7.63 17.51 1.46
N ALA A 123 -8.90 17.20 1.16
CA ALA A 123 -9.43 15.85 1.20
C ALA A 123 -8.68 14.91 0.23
N SER A 124 -8.34 15.39 -0.97
CA SER A 124 -7.49 14.67 -1.92
C SER A 124 -6.14 14.31 -1.30
N GLN A 125 -5.47 15.26 -0.67
CA GLN A 125 -4.18 14.98 0.00
C GLN A 125 -4.35 14.01 1.17
N TRP A 126 -5.40 14.13 1.97
CA TRP A 126 -5.66 13.20 3.09
C TRP A 126 -5.89 11.78 2.58
N ALA A 127 -6.73 11.61 1.56
CA ALA A 127 -7.00 10.31 0.96
C ALA A 127 -5.71 9.67 0.40
N MET A 128 -4.90 10.44 -0.32
CA MET A 128 -3.59 9.99 -0.84
C MET A 128 -2.64 9.57 0.29
N GLN A 129 -2.57 10.32 1.38
CA GLN A 129 -1.70 9.97 2.51
C GLN A 129 -2.17 8.73 3.27
N PHE A 130 -3.48 8.54 3.44
CA PHE A 130 -4.01 7.33 4.08
C PHE A 130 -3.85 6.07 3.22
N ASN A 131 -4.09 6.18 1.91
CA ASN A 131 -4.13 5.00 1.03
C ASN A 131 -2.76 4.62 0.44
N LEU A 132 -1.96 5.60 0.04
CA LEU A 132 -0.61 5.37 -0.48
C LEU A 132 0.46 5.73 0.56
N GLY A 133 0.31 6.88 1.19
CA GLY A 133 1.28 7.42 2.14
C GLY A 133 1.47 6.58 3.40
N TRP A 134 0.48 5.79 3.81
CA TRP A 134 0.58 4.94 5.00
C TRP A 134 1.81 4.01 4.95
N PHE A 135 2.09 3.43 3.79
CA PHE A 135 3.29 2.63 3.57
C PHE A 135 4.38 3.38 2.81
N ALA A 136 4.02 4.28 1.89
CA ALA A 136 5.01 4.98 1.08
C ALA A 136 5.80 6.02 1.89
N HIS A 137 5.16 6.76 2.80
CA HIS A 137 5.82 7.83 3.55
C HIS A 137 6.91 7.31 4.49
N PRO A 138 6.70 6.23 5.28
CA PRO A 138 7.79 5.65 6.09
C PRO A 138 9.01 5.22 5.27
N ILE A 139 8.80 4.73 4.05
CA ILE A 139 9.85 4.14 3.21
C ILE A 139 10.55 5.19 2.33
N PHE A 140 9.79 6.06 1.65
CA PHE A 140 10.30 6.91 0.57
C PHE A 140 10.41 8.39 0.93
N SER A 141 9.77 8.86 2.01
CA SER A 141 9.95 10.25 2.43
C SER A 141 11.35 10.51 2.99
N THR A 142 11.77 11.77 2.99
CA THR A 142 13.07 12.18 3.54
C THR A 142 13.17 11.99 5.06
N ASN A 143 12.03 12.07 5.76
CA ASN A 143 11.97 12.00 7.22
C ASN A 143 11.61 10.60 7.73
N GLY A 144 11.06 9.72 6.89
CA GLY A 144 10.45 8.47 7.32
C GLY A 144 9.21 8.70 8.15
N ASP A 145 8.87 7.73 9.00
CA ASP A 145 7.68 7.73 9.88
C ASP A 145 6.34 7.81 9.11
N TYR A 146 5.22 7.64 9.81
CA TYR A 146 3.89 7.78 9.23
C TYR A 146 3.59 9.23 8.80
N PRO A 147 2.69 9.43 7.80
CA PRO A 147 2.21 10.75 7.45
C PRO A 147 1.67 11.50 8.67
N GLN A 148 1.95 12.81 8.78
CA GLN A 148 1.51 13.61 9.93
C GLN A 148 0.00 13.58 10.10
N ILE A 149 -0.76 13.64 8.99
CA ILE A 149 -2.21 13.60 9.02
C ILE A 149 -2.76 12.30 9.61
N MET A 150 -2.09 11.16 9.39
CA MET A 150 -2.48 9.89 10.01
C MET A 150 -2.23 9.93 11.52
N LYS A 151 -1.07 10.43 11.95
CA LYS A 151 -0.76 10.59 13.39
C LYS A 151 -1.79 11.46 14.09
N ASP A 152 -2.18 12.56 13.47
CA ASP A 152 -3.14 13.52 14.04
C ASP A 152 -4.56 12.95 14.12
N ARG A 153 -5.03 12.25 13.08
CA ARG A 153 -6.42 11.77 12.99
C ARG A 153 -6.64 10.43 13.69
N VAL A 154 -5.66 9.53 13.65
CA VAL A 154 -5.76 8.20 14.28
C VAL A 154 -5.41 8.28 15.77
N GLY A 155 -4.42 9.11 16.12
CA GLY A 155 -3.97 9.30 17.49
C GLY A 155 -3.34 8.04 18.09
N SER A 156 -3.75 7.67 19.31
CA SER A 156 -3.12 6.60 20.08
C SER A 156 -3.32 5.18 19.50
N ARG A 157 -4.25 5.01 18.55
CA ARG A 157 -4.47 3.72 17.88
C ARG A 157 -3.42 3.43 16.80
N LEU A 158 -2.70 4.46 16.33
CA LEU A 158 -1.57 4.29 15.42
C LEU A 158 -0.33 3.95 16.24
N PRO A 159 0.29 2.76 16.05
CA PRO A 159 1.53 2.43 16.73
C PRO A 159 2.62 3.46 16.40
N LYS A 160 3.59 3.62 17.29
CA LYS A 160 4.69 4.58 17.12
C LYS A 160 5.97 3.85 16.81
N PHE A 161 6.70 4.35 15.82
CA PHE A 161 8.06 3.87 15.57
C PHE A 161 9.04 4.51 16.56
N SER A 162 10.03 3.75 17.00
CA SER A 162 11.24 4.30 17.61
C SER A 162 12.11 5.00 16.57
N ASN A 163 13.11 5.75 17.02
CA ASN A 163 14.05 6.38 16.10
C ASN A 163 14.86 5.35 15.30
N GLU A 164 15.17 4.21 15.90
CA GLU A 164 15.86 3.08 15.27
C GLU A 164 14.97 2.45 14.18
N GLU A 165 13.68 2.28 14.44
CA GLU A 165 12.73 1.75 13.47
C GLU A 165 12.53 2.71 12.30
N ILE A 166 12.36 4.01 12.57
CA ILE A 166 12.30 5.05 11.51
C ILE A 166 13.56 4.99 10.65
N ALA A 167 14.74 4.88 11.26
CA ALA A 167 16.00 4.81 10.55
C ALA A 167 16.13 3.53 9.70
N SER A 168 15.59 2.40 10.18
CA SER A 168 15.59 1.12 9.46
C SER A 168 14.62 1.10 8.27
N ILE A 169 13.43 1.66 8.45
CA ILE A 169 12.37 1.67 7.42
C ILE A 169 12.67 2.72 6.35
N ARG A 170 13.19 3.89 6.72
CA ARG A 170 13.47 4.96 5.75
C ARG A 170 14.52 4.53 4.73
N GLY A 171 14.18 4.62 3.45
CA GLY A 171 15.05 4.23 2.34
C GLY A 171 15.18 2.73 2.14
N SER A 172 14.29 1.92 2.74
CA SER A 172 14.27 0.45 2.60
C SER A 172 13.70 -0.06 1.27
N ALA A 173 13.84 0.68 0.18
CA ALA A 173 13.48 0.20 -1.15
C ALA A 173 14.47 0.71 -2.21
N ASP A 174 14.76 -0.13 -3.20
CA ASP A 174 15.53 0.23 -4.38
C ASP A 174 14.62 0.74 -5.52
N PHE A 175 13.33 0.39 -5.49
CA PHE A 175 12.30 0.86 -6.42
C PHE A 175 10.92 0.88 -5.75
N PHE A 176 10.02 1.70 -6.31
CA PHE A 176 8.61 1.81 -5.95
C PHE A 176 7.78 0.93 -6.89
N GLY A 177 7.07 -0.07 -6.38
CA GLY A 177 6.05 -0.79 -7.13
C GLY A 177 4.70 -0.10 -6.96
N LEU A 178 4.00 0.17 -8.06
CA LEU A 178 2.67 0.77 -8.06
C LEU A 178 1.65 -0.19 -8.70
N ASN A 179 0.61 -0.52 -7.94
CA ASN A 179 -0.58 -1.18 -8.45
C ASN A 179 -1.66 -0.10 -8.65
N PHE A 180 -2.09 0.12 -9.89
CA PHE A 180 -3.06 1.16 -10.20
C PHE A 180 -4.13 0.69 -11.16
N TYR A 181 -5.38 0.94 -10.79
CA TYR A 181 -6.55 0.45 -11.50
C TYR A 181 -7.57 1.53 -11.82
N SER A 182 -7.76 2.51 -10.94
CA SER A 182 -8.96 3.36 -10.94
C SER A 182 -8.74 4.69 -10.23
N ALA A 183 -9.75 5.55 -10.25
CA ALA A 183 -9.81 6.80 -9.51
C ALA A 183 -11.15 6.94 -8.76
N LYS A 184 -11.17 7.79 -7.74
CA LYS A 184 -12.39 8.26 -7.06
C LYS A 184 -12.39 9.77 -6.97
N LEU A 185 -13.58 10.36 -6.97
CA LEU A 185 -13.78 11.75 -6.54
C LEU A 185 -13.80 11.78 -5.02
N VAL A 186 -13.19 12.80 -4.42
CA VAL A 186 -13.19 12.99 -2.97
C VAL A 186 -13.60 14.38 -2.55
N SER A 187 -14.28 14.42 -1.41
CA SER A 187 -14.62 15.62 -0.67
C SER A 187 -14.34 15.42 0.81
N LYS A 188 -14.17 16.53 1.53
CA LYS A 188 -14.00 16.49 2.99
C LYS A 188 -15.27 15.98 3.65
N ASN A 189 -15.13 15.26 4.77
CA ASN A 189 -16.29 14.83 5.54
C ASN A 189 -17.11 16.02 6.04
N PRO A 190 -18.45 15.88 6.10
CA PRO A 190 -19.28 16.82 6.84
C PRO A 190 -19.01 16.70 8.35
N ASP A 191 -19.44 17.70 9.13
CA ASP A 191 -19.27 17.74 10.60
C ASP A 191 -19.72 16.44 11.28
N LYS A 192 -20.80 15.82 10.76
CA LYS A 192 -21.23 14.49 11.16
C LYS A 192 -20.65 13.44 10.21
N ASN A 193 -19.46 12.95 10.53
CA ASN A 193 -18.79 11.88 9.80
C ASN A 193 -19.71 10.64 9.70
N PRO A 194 -20.03 10.14 8.49
CA PRO A 194 -20.93 9.00 8.34
C PRO A 194 -20.29 7.63 8.57
N ALA A 195 -18.95 7.54 8.61
CA ALA A 195 -18.26 6.29 8.89
C ALA A 195 -18.35 5.91 10.38
N ASN A 196 -18.45 4.61 10.69
CA ASN A 196 -18.53 4.13 12.06
C ASN A 196 -17.15 4.25 12.75
N PRO A 197 -17.01 4.98 13.86
CA PRO A 197 -15.75 5.02 14.62
C PRO A 197 -15.67 3.88 15.66
N PRO A 198 -14.46 3.36 15.95
CA PRO A 198 -13.21 3.57 15.20
C PRO A 198 -13.23 2.80 13.86
N SER A 199 -12.64 3.38 12.82
CA SER A 199 -12.39 2.69 11.54
C SER A 199 -11.41 3.50 10.67
N PHE A 200 -10.76 2.82 9.72
CA PHE A 200 -9.89 3.47 8.74
C PHE A 200 -10.62 4.54 7.91
N ASP A 201 -11.85 4.24 7.46
CA ASP A 201 -12.70 5.19 6.73
C ASP A 201 -13.03 6.44 7.56
N HIS A 202 -13.39 6.24 8.84
CA HIS A 202 -13.65 7.35 9.75
C HIS A 202 -12.39 8.22 9.93
N ASP A 203 -11.24 7.57 10.09
CA ASP A 203 -9.97 8.23 10.33
C ASP A 203 -9.45 8.97 9.09
N THR A 204 -9.73 8.51 7.87
CA THR A 204 -9.29 9.19 6.64
C THR A 204 -9.92 10.59 6.52
N GLY A 205 -11.17 10.76 6.97
CA GLY A 205 -11.82 12.07 7.02
C GLY A 205 -12.39 12.57 5.70
N VAL A 206 -12.63 11.68 4.75
CA VAL A 206 -13.09 12.01 3.40
C VAL A 206 -14.31 11.20 3.01
N LEU A 207 -15.14 11.76 2.14
CA LEU A 207 -16.16 11.04 1.39
C LEU A 207 -15.64 10.72 0.00
N THR A 208 -15.85 9.48 -0.43
CA THR A 208 -15.56 9.08 -1.80
C THR A 208 -16.84 9.02 -2.64
N SER A 209 -16.72 9.38 -3.91
CA SER A 209 -17.77 9.25 -4.92
C SER A 209 -17.13 8.94 -6.27
N VAL A 210 -17.95 8.74 -7.31
CA VAL A 210 -17.48 8.51 -8.68
C VAL A 210 -18.10 9.56 -9.60
N ASP A 211 -17.39 9.92 -10.66
CA ASP A 211 -17.98 10.71 -11.74
C ASP A 211 -18.92 9.79 -12.56
N PRO A 212 -20.20 10.14 -12.73
CA PRO A 212 -21.14 9.34 -13.52
C PRO A 212 -20.75 9.15 -14.99
N SER A 213 -19.84 9.97 -15.52
CA SER A 213 -19.32 9.84 -16.89
C SER A 213 -18.20 8.79 -17.03
N TRP A 214 -17.60 8.35 -15.93
CA TRP A 214 -16.56 7.32 -15.96
C TRP A 214 -17.16 5.95 -16.27
N VAL A 215 -16.54 5.25 -17.21
CA VAL A 215 -16.99 3.91 -17.61
C VAL A 215 -16.62 2.91 -16.52
N ALA A 216 -17.61 2.31 -15.89
CA ALA A 216 -17.42 1.21 -14.97
C ALA A 216 -17.26 -0.11 -15.74
N THR A 217 -16.26 -0.89 -15.33
CA THR A 217 -15.96 -2.22 -15.89
C THR A 217 -16.27 -3.31 -14.85
N GLU A 218 -16.02 -3.00 -13.59
CA GLU A 218 -16.48 -3.72 -12.40
C GLU A 218 -17.10 -2.73 -11.39
N SER A 219 -17.60 -3.24 -10.26
CA SER A 219 -18.18 -2.40 -9.20
C SER A 219 -17.20 -1.37 -8.61
N TRP A 220 -15.89 -1.62 -8.73
CA TRP A 220 -14.84 -0.78 -8.14
C TRP A 220 -13.81 -0.27 -9.17
N ILE A 221 -13.78 -0.81 -10.39
CA ILE A 221 -12.86 -0.38 -11.47
C ILE A 221 -13.59 0.55 -12.44
N LEU A 222 -13.18 1.81 -12.42
CA LEU A 222 -13.66 2.88 -13.30
C LEU A 222 -12.50 3.24 -14.24
N VAL A 223 -12.76 3.34 -15.54
CA VAL A 223 -11.73 3.64 -16.54
C VAL A 223 -11.37 5.13 -16.48
N VAL A 224 -10.28 5.45 -15.78
CA VAL A 224 -9.80 6.83 -15.60
C VAL A 224 -8.28 6.93 -15.89
N PRO A 225 -7.84 6.87 -17.16
CA PRO A 225 -6.42 6.86 -17.51
C PRO A 225 -5.66 8.11 -17.06
N SER A 226 -6.34 9.26 -16.99
CA SER A 226 -5.76 10.50 -16.44
C SER A 226 -5.34 10.35 -14.98
N GLY A 227 -6.00 9.48 -14.21
CA GLY A 227 -5.65 9.16 -12.83
C GLY A 227 -4.26 8.55 -12.70
N MET A 228 -3.84 7.70 -13.65
CA MET A 228 -2.48 7.13 -13.68
C MET A 228 -1.45 8.25 -13.80
N ARG A 229 -1.66 9.20 -14.72
CA ARG A 229 -0.76 10.36 -14.86
C ARG A 229 -0.73 11.19 -13.58
N SER A 230 -1.88 11.43 -12.95
CA SER A 230 -1.97 12.24 -11.73
C SER A 230 -1.22 11.60 -10.56
N ILE A 231 -1.43 10.31 -10.29
CA ILE A 231 -0.75 9.62 -9.19
C ILE A 231 0.76 9.52 -9.41
N LEU A 232 1.21 9.30 -10.65
CA LEU A 232 2.65 9.30 -10.97
C LEU A 232 3.29 10.67 -10.74
N ASN A 233 2.59 11.76 -11.08
CA ASN A 233 3.06 13.11 -10.76
C ASN A 233 3.04 13.39 -9.25
N TRP A 234 2.03 12.90 -8.53
CA TRP A 234 1.97 13.01 -7.08
C TRP A 234 3.14 12.29 -6.41
N ILE A 235 3.41 11.02 -6.76
CA ILE A 235 4.56 10.24 -6.26
C ILE A 235 5.87 10.95 -6.59
N ARG A 236 6.02 11.47 -7.81
CA ARG A 236 7.20 12.23 -8.23
C ARG A 236 7.45 13.44 -7.32
N LEU A 237 6.41 14.21 -7.01
CA LEU A 237 6.51 15.44 -6.21
C LEU A 237 6.70 15.14 -4.73
N GLU A 238 5.96 14.17 -4.19
CA GLU A 238 5.96 13.82 -2.77
C GLU A 238 7.23 13.08 -2.34
N TYR A 239 7.71 12.15 -3.18
CA TYR A 239 8.78 11.21 -2.82
C TYR A 239 10.06 11.36 -3.65
N GLY A 240 10.22 12.48 -4.35
CA GLY A 240 11.48 12.80 -5.04
C GLY A 240 11.76 11.92 -6.27
N ASN A 241 10.71 11.49 -6.98
CA ASN A 241 10.81 10.73 -8.24
C ASN A 241 11.63 9.42 -8.14
N PRO A 242 11.25 8.49 -7.25
CA PRO A 242 11.97 7.21 -7.13
C PRO A 242 11.86 6.40 -8.43
N PRO A 243 12.80 5.48 -8.72
CA PRO A 243 12.59 4.47 -9.75
C PRO A 243 11.27 3.75 -9.48
N LEU A 244 10.34 3.80 -10.43
CA LEU A 244 8.98 3.30 -10.25
C LEU A 244 8.63 2.31 -11.35
N TRP A 245 8.02 1.20 -10.94
CA TRP A 245 7.47 0.18 -11.83
C TRP A 245 5.97 0.06 -11.60
N ILE A 246 5.21 0.03 -12.69
CA ILE A 246 3.81 -0.41 -12.63
C ILE A 246 3.83 -1.92 -12.47
N THR A 247 3.53 -2.39 -11.26
CA THR A 247 3.55 -3.81 -10.90
C THR A 247 2.21 -4.47 -11.19
N GLU A 248 1.12 -3.70 -11.15
CA GLU A 248 -0.19 -4.15 -11.63
C GLU A 248 -0.97 -3.01 -12.29
N ASN A 249 -1.63 -3.34 -13.40
CA ASN A 249 -2.60 -2.50 -14.09
C ASN A 249 -3.46 -3.40 -14.98
N GLY A 250 -4.77 -3.25 -14.89
CA GLY A 250 -5.67 -4.08 -15.68
C GLY A 250 -7.13 -3.76 -15.39
N VAL A 251 -8.00 -4.58 -15.94
CA VAL A 251 -9.45 -4.43 -15.81
C VAL A 251 -10.11 -5.80 -15.85
N GLY A 252 -11.16 -5.97 -15.04
CA GLY A 252 -12.01 -7.15 -15.12
C GLY A 252 -13.10 -6.98 -16.18
N THR A 253 -13.32 -8.02 -16.96
CA THR A 253 -14.23 -8.01 -18.10
C THR A 253 -15.12 -9.25 -18.10
N LYS A 254 -16.10 -9.27 -19.00
CA LYS A 254 -17.03 -10.40 -19.11
C LYS A 254 -16.30 -11.63 -19.67
N LEU A 255 -16.82 -12.82 -19.34
CA LEU A 255 -16.32 -14.08 -19.86
C LEU A 255 -16.27 -14.05 -21.41
N GLY A 256 -15.13 -14.47 -21.97
CA GLY A 256 -14.92 -14.54 -23.40
C GLY A 256 -13.45 -14.38 -23.76
N THR A 257 -13.11 -14.58 -25.04
CA THR A 257 -11.77 -14.36 -25.59
C THR A 257 -11.68 -13.11 -26.47
N VAL A 258 -12.82 -12.49 -26.77
CA VAL A 258 -12.91 -11.21 -27.48
C VAL A 258 -13.19 -10.15 -26.42
N ASP A 259 -12.24 -9.25 -26.22
CA ASP A 259 -12.16 -8.46 -25.00
C ASP A 259 -11.68 -7.03 -25.28
N ASP A 260 -12.41 -6.36 -26.18
CA ASP A 260 -12.08 -5.03 -26.69
C ASP A 260 -12.00 -3.99 -25.56
N GLN A 261 -12.80 -4.15 -24.50
CA GLN A 261 -12.76 -3.28 -23.32
C GLN A 261 -11.39 -3.28 -22.62
N ARG A 262 -10.75 -4.46 -22.50
CA ARG A 262 -9.40 -4.57 -21.93
C ARG A 262 -8.34 -4.03 -22.89
N VAL A 263 -8.54 -4.18 -24.21
CA VAL A 263 -7.66 -3.58 -25.21
C VAL A 263 -7.72 -2.05 -25.11
N ASP A 264 -8.92 -1.47 -25.08
CA ASP A 264 -9.15 -0.04 -24.96
C ASP A 264 -8.64 0.54 -23.64
N PHE A 265 -8.68 -0.23 -22.55
CA PHE A 265 -8.10 0.19 -21.27
C PHE A 265 -6.57 0.39 -21.34
N HIS A 266 -5.86 -0.36 -22.19
CA HIS A 266 -4.41 -0.27 -22.35
C HIS A 266 -3.94 0.64 -23.50
N ASN A 267 -4.87 1.18 -24.31
CA ASN A 267 -4.59 2.11 -25.42
C ASN A 267 -4.60 3.57 -24.94
#